data_AF-A0A2X2C6T5-F1
#
_entry.id   AF-A0A2X2C6T5-F1
#
_cell.length_a   1.000
_cell.length_b   1.000
_cell.length_c   1.000
_cell.angle_alpha   90.00
_cell.angle_beta   90.00
_cell.angle_gamma   90.00
#
_symmetry.space_group_name_H-M   'P 1'
#
loop_
_entity.id
_entity.type
_entity.pdbx_description
1 polymer ?
#
loop_
_entity_poly.entity_id
_entity_poly.type
_entity_poly.pdbx_seq_one_letter_code
_entity_poly.pdbx_strand_id
1 'polypeptide(L)'
;MGPGEPPPTLFDYLPADGLLVIDESHVTIPQIGGMYKGDRSRKETLVEYGFRLPSALDNRPLRFEEFEALAPQTIYVSATPGKYELEKSGNDIVEQVVRPTGLLDPVVEVRPVATQVDDLLSEIRIRAAKNERVLVTTLTKRMAEDLTEYLEEHGERVRYLHSDIDTVERG
;
A
#
# COMPACT_ATOMS: atom_id res chain seq x y z
N MET A 1 -14.45 31.31 0.57
CA MET A 1 -13.78 30.35 -0.32
C MET A 1 -13.84 30.88 -1.73
N GLY A 2 -12.74 31.49 -2.16
CA GLY A 2 -12.55 31.95 -3.54
C GLY A 2 -12.09 30.82 -4.47
N PRO A 3 -12.13 31.04 -5.79
CA PRO A 3 -11.62 30.08 -6.78
C PRO A 3 -10.17 29.67 -6.46
N GLY A 4 -9.90 28.37 -6.38
CA GLY A 4 -8.56 27.84 -6.12
C GLY A 4 -8.13 27.73 -4.64
N GLU A 5 -8.88 28.29 -3.69
CA GLU A 5 -8.59 28.09 -2.25
C GLU A 5 -8.79 26.61 -1.84
N PRO A 6 -8.00 26.10 -0.87
CA PRO A 6 -8.21 24.76 -0.35
C PRO A 6 -9.60 24.65 0.31
N PRO A 7 -10.34 23.55 0.08
CA PRO A 7 -11.60 23.31 0.78
C PRO A 7 -11.33 23.00 2.26
N PRO A 8 -12.35 23.17 3.13
CA PRO A 8 -12.18 22.83 4.53
C PRO A 8 -12.10 21.30 4.66
N THR A 9 -11.18 20.85 5.48
CA THR A 9 -10.90 19.44 5.74
C THR A 9 -11.00 19.16 7.23
N LEU A 10 -10.75 17.91 7.63
CA LEU A 10 -10.70 17.56 9.05
C LEU A 10 -9.64 18.37 9.82
N PHE A 11 -8.53 18.77 9.18
CA PHE A 11 -7.49 19.57 9.81
C PHE A 11 -8.01 20.88 10.39
N ASP A 12 -8.98 21.52 9.72
CA ASP A 12 -9.57 22.79 10.17
C ASP A 12 -10.40 22.69 11.45
N TYR A 13 -10.77 21.46 11.84
CA TYR A 13 -11.56 21.18 13.05
C TYR A 13 -10.70 20.64 14.20
N LEU A 14 -9.42 20.34 13.95
CA LEU A 14 -8.51 19.82 14.95
C LEU A 14 -7.76 20.96 15.65
N PRO A 15 -7.32 20.75 16.90
CA PRO A 15 -6.42 21.69 17.57
C PRO A 15 -5.14 21.90 16.76
N ALA A 16 -4.64 23.14 16.74
CA ALA A 16 -3.41 23.49 16.01
C ALA A 16 -2.16 22.77 16.56
N ASP A 17 -2.21 22.31 17.81
CA ASP A 17 -1.19 21.52 18.51
C ASP A 17 -1.48 20.01 18.49
N GLY A 18 -2.36 19.56 17.58
CA GLY A 18 -2.66 18.15 17.39
C GLY A 18 -1.42 17.33 16.97
N LEU A 19 -1.47 16.03 17.21
CA LEU A 19 -0.47 15.07 16.74
C LEU A 19 -1.04 14.29 15.56
N LEU A 20 -0.32 14.26 14.44
CA LEU A 20 -0.64 13.42 13.30
C LEU A 20 0.23 12.15 13.34
N VAL A 21 -0.39 10.99 13.18
CA VAL A 21 0.33 9.72 13.00
C VAL A 21 -0.07 9.13 11.66
N ILE A 22 0.92 8.86 10.82
CA ILE A 22 0.72 8.31 9.48
C ILE A 22 1.25 6.88 9.48
N ASP A 23 0.33 5.93 9.51
CA ASP A 23 0.63 4.51 9.40
C ASP A 23 0.96 4.12 7.96
N GLU A 24 1.81 3.11 7.80
CA GLU A 24 2.41 2.68 6.53
C GLU A 24 2.81 3.86 5.63
N SER A 25 3.58 4.79 6.20
CA SER A 25 3.84 6.11 5.60
C SER A 25 4.39 6.04 4.17
N HIS A 26 5.15 4.98 3.88
CA HIS A 26 5.76 4.75 2.57
C HIS A 26 4.73 4.50 1.45
N VAL A 27 3.50 4.12 1.81
CA VAL A 27 2.35 4.00 0.90
C VAL A 27 1.42 5.21 1.06
N THR A 28 1.13 5.61 2.30
CA THR A 28 0.14 6.66 2.59
C THR A 28 0.57 8.04 2.06
N ILE A 29 1.87 8.39 2.13
CA ILE A 29 2.37 9.68 1.62
C ILE A 29 2.22 9.79 0.09
N PRO A 30 2.69 8.82 -0.72
CA PRO A 30 2.40 8.82 -2.15
C PRO A 30 0.91 8.87 -2.48
N GLN A 31 0.07 8.18 -1.70
CA GLN A 31 -1.38 8.20 -1.89
C GLN A 31 -1.94 9.61 -1.72
N ILE A 32 -1.62 10.31 -0.62
CA ILE A 32 -2.03 11.70 -0.38
C ILE A 32 -1.59 12.60 -1.53
N GLY A 33 -0.32 12.46 -1.98
CA GLY A 33 0.22 13.23 -3.11
C GLY A 33 -0.49 12.98 -4.45
N GLY A 34 -1.10 11.81 -4.62
CA GLY A 34 -1.86 11.44 -5.82
C GLY A 34 -3.32 11.89 -5.83
N MET A 35 -3.93 12.14 -4.67
CA MET A 35 -5.38 12.35 -4.54
C MET A 35 -5.90 13.52 -5.39
N TYR A 36 -5.24 14.69 -5.29
CA TYR A 36 -5.66 15.88 -6.04
C TYR A 36 -5.65 15.64 -7.56
N LYS A 37 -4.56 15.07 -8.09
CA LYS A 37 -4.40 14.85 -9.54
C LYS A 37 -5.43 13.86 -10.07
N GLY A 38 -5.69 12.78 -9.33
CA GLY A 38 -6.71 11.79 -9.68
C GLY A 38 -8.12 12.37 -9.69
N ASP A 39 -8.48 13.14 -8.66
CA ASP A 39 -9.79 13.80 -8.58
C ASP A 39 -9.97 14.86 -9.68
N ARG A 40 -8.94 15.68 -9.92
CA ARG A 40 -8.93 16.73 -10.94
C ARG A 40 -9.17 16.15 -12.33
N SER A 41 -8.42 15.12 -12.72
CA SER A 41 -8.56 14.49 -14.04
C SER A 41 -9.98 13.97 -14.27
N ARG A 42 -10.57 13.28 -13.29
CA ARG A 42 -11.95 12.78 -13.37
C ARG A 42 -12.98 13.91 -13.49
N LYS A 43 -12.81 15.00 -12.74
CA LYS A 43 -13.76 16.12 -12.74
C LYS A 43 -13.65 17.02 -13.96
N GLU A 44 -12.46 17.21 -14.51
CA GLU A 44 -12.26 17.96 -15.75
C GLU A 44 -13.06 17.34 -16.90
N THR A 45 -13.04 16.02 -17.04
CA THR A 45 -13.89 15.30 -18.00
C THR A 45 -15.38 15.60 -17.79
N LEU A 46 -15.87 15.58 -16.55
CA LEU A 46 -17.28 15.88 -16.26
C LEU A 46 -17.67 17.32 -16.61
N VAL A 47 -16.76 18.28 -16.43
CA VAL A 47 -16.98 19.69 -16.77
C VAL A 47 -16.94 19.88 -18.29
N GLU A 48 -15.98 19.26 -18.98
CA GLU A 48 -15.82 19.34 -20.43
C GLU A 48 -17.08 18.84 -21.18
N TYR A 49 -17.66 17.73 -20.73
CA TYR A 49 -18.90 17.19 -21.30
C TYR A 49 -20.18 17.83 -20.74
N GLY A 50 -20.08 18.90 -19.95
CA GLY A 50 -21.23 19.67 -19.46
C GLY A 50 -22.06 18.99 -18.36
N PHE A 51 -21.56 17.92 -17.73
CA PHE A 51 -22.23 17.26 -16.61
C PHE A 51 -22.08 18.01 -15.28
N ARG A 52 -21.05 18.87 -15.16
CA ARG A 52 -20.79 19.68 -13.96
C ARG A 52 -20.38 21.10 -14.34
N LEU A 53 -20.71 22.05 -13.47
CA LEU A 53 -20.21 23.42 -13.58
C LEU A 53 -18.70 23.48 -13.28
N PRO A 54 -17.95 24.46 -13.83
CA PRO A 54 -16.52 24.62 -13.56
C PRO A 54 -16.16 24.73 -12.07
N SER A 55 -17.05 25.29 -11.24
CA SER A 55 -16.87 25.40 -9.78
C SER A 55 -16.81 24.04 -9.07
N ALA A 56 -17.25 22.95 -9.69
CA ALA A 56 -17.12 21.61 -9.12
C ALA A 56 -15.65 21.19 -8.93
N LEU A 57 -14.71 21.84 -9.64
CA LEU A 57 -13.28 21.61 -9.51
C LEU A 57 -12.68 22.16 -8.21
N ASP A 58 -13.35 23.10 -7.55
CA ASP A 58 -12.90 23.70 -6.29
C ASP A 58 -13.28 22.82 -5.07
N ASN A 59 -14.27 21.94 -5.20
CA ASN A 59 -14.54 20.91 -4.20
C ASN A 59 -13.62 19.72 -4.49
N ARG A 60 -12.48 19.60 -3.81
CA ARG A 60 -11.39 18.67 -4.16
C ARG A 60 -10.63 18.18 -2.94
N PRO A 61 -9.80 17.13 -3.05
CA PRO A 61 -8.77 16.86 -2.06
C PRO A 61 -7.75 18.02 -1.99
N LEU A 62 -7.04 18.09 -0.87
CA LEU A 62 -5.87 18.96 -0.73
C LEU A 62 -4.80 18.53 -1.74
N ARG A 63 -4.05 19.53 -2.22
CA ARG A 63 -2.75 19.31 -2.86
C ARG A 63 -1.75 18.88 -1.79
N PHE A 64 -0.67 18.24 -2.21
CA PHE A 64 0.33 17.77 -1.26
C PHE A 64 0.95 18.92 -0.47
N GLU A 65 1.23 20.05 -1.14
CA GLU A 65 1.81 21.24 -0.51
C GLU A 65 0.84 21.91 0.48
N GLU A 66 -0.48 21.80 0.22
CA GLU A 66 -1.52 22.29 1.14
C GLU A 66 -1.62 21.38 2.38
N PHE A 67 -1.54 20.06 2.18
CA PHE A 67 -1.45 19.10 3.28
C PHE A 67 -0.20 19.35 4.13
N GLU A 68 0.97 19.53 3.52
CA GLU A 68 2.22 19.79 4.23
C GLU A 68 2.17 21.08 5.07
N ALA A 69 1.49 22.12 4.56
CA ALA A 69 1.32 23.38 5.28
C ALA A 69 0.37 23.26 6.49
N LEU A 70 -0.56 22.29 6.45
CA LEU A 70 -1.55 22.04 7.51
C LEU A 70 -1.11 20.95 8.50
N ALA A 71 -0.22 20.05 8.08
CA ALA A 71 0.24 18.94 8.90
C ALA A 71 0.93 19.46 10.17
N PRO A 72 0.47 19.10 11.38
CA PRO A 72 1.10 19.51 12.62
C PRO A 72 2.33 18.62 12.89
N GLN A 73 2.75 18.51 14.16
CA GLN A 73 3.75 17.52 14.53
C GLN A 73 3.31 16.13 14.05
N THR A 74 4.15 15.47 13.27
CA THR A 74 3.79 14.26 12.54
C THR A 74 4.76 13.12 12.87
N ILE A 75 4.23 11.95 13.20
CA ILE A 75 4.96 10.70 13.34
C ILE A 75 4.69 9.83 12.11
N TYR A 76 5.73 9.52 11.36
CA TYR A 76 5.67 8.58 10.25
C TYR A 76 5.97 7.18 10.78
N VAL A 77 5.07 6.23 10.57
CA VAL A 77 5.23 4.83 10.99
C VAL A 77 5.37 3.97 9.76
N SER A 78 6.50 3.29 9.62
CA SER A 78 6.77 2.39 8.49
C SER A 78 7.94 1.47 8.80
N ALA A 79 7.86 0.20 8.37
CA ALA A 79 9.01 -0.71 8.38
C ALA A 79 10.05 -0.35 7.30
N THR A 80 9.62 0.36 6.26
CA THR A 80 10.44 0.76 5.09
C THR A 80 10.13 2.21 4.73
N PRO A 81 10.57 3.20 5.53
CA PRO A 81 10.25 4.62 5.30
C PRO A 81 10.73 5.09 3.92
N GLY A 82 9.88 5.88 3.24
CA GLY A 82 10.21 6.47 1.94
C GLY A 82 11.16 7.66 2.05
N LYS A 83 11.55 8.22 0.89
CA LYS A 83 12.48 9.36 0.83
C LYS A 83 11.92 10.60 1.54
N TYR A 84 10.63 10.87 1.37
CA TYR A 84 9.98 12.03 1.95
C TYR A 84 10.07 12.02 3.48
N GLU A 85 9.77 10.88 4.08
CA GLU A 85 9.76 10.72 5.53
C GLU A 85 11.18 10.82 6.11
N LEU A 86 12.16 10.21 5.43
CA LEU A 86 13.57 10.31 5.82
C LEU A 86 14.08 11.76 5.74
N GLU A 87 13.76 12.48 4.66
CA GLU A 87 14.14 13.89 4.50
C GLU A 87 13.46 14.79 5.54
N LYS A 88 12.17 14.57 5.83
CA LYS A 88 11.42 15.36 6.81
C LYS A 88 11.83 15.09 8.26
N SER A 89 12.17 13.84 8.57
CA SER A 89 12.56 13.45 9.93
C SER A 89 14.03 13.75 10.22
N GLY A 90 14.87 13.87 9.20
CA GLY A 90 16.29 14.18 9.36
C GLY A 90 16.99 13.17 10.26
N ASN A 91 17.47 13.62 11.42
CA ASN A 91 18.14 12.76 12.40
C ASN A 91 17.19 12.17 13.46
N ASP A 92 15.91 12.56 13.48
CA ASP A 92 14.93 12.15 14.49
C ASP A 92 14.22 10.84 14.08
N ILE A 93 15.03 9.79 13.86
CA ILE A 93 14.54 8.46 13.47
C ILE A 93 14.60 7.53 14.68
N VAL A 94 13.47 6.89 14.99
CA VAL A 94 13.36 5.92 16.09
C VAL A 94 13.12 4.53 15.51
N GLU A 95 14.00 3.58 15.85
CA GLU A 95 13.90 2.20 15.40
C GLU A 95 13.28 1.31 16.47
N GLN A 96 12.31 0.48 16.08
CA GLN A 96 11.72 -0.55 16.95
C GLN A 96 11.88 -1.93 16.29
N VAL A 97 13.05 -2.53 16.47
CA VAL A 97 13.40 -3.84 15.86
C VAL A 97 13.05 -5.05 16.74
N VAL A 98 12.97 -4.86 18.05
CA VAL A 98 12.72 -5.97 18.99
C VAL A 98 11.23 -6.30 19.03
N ARG A 99 10.88 -7.55 18.68
CA ARG A 99 9.52 -8.06 18.80
C ARG A 99 9.25 -8.53 20.24
N PRO A 100 8.12 -8.15 20.88
CA PRO A 100 7.79 -8.60 22.24
C PRO A 100 7.74 -10.12 22.42
N THR A 101 7.42 -10.85 21.35
CA THR A 101 7.34 -12.32 21.34
C THR A 101 8.70 -13.02 21.20
N GLY A 102 9.77 -12.28 20.89
CA GLY A 102 11.09 -12.84 20.57
C GLY A 102 11.18 -13.51 19.20
N LEU A 103 10.17 -13.34 18.32
CA LEU A 103 10.23 -13.86 16.96
C LEU A 103 11.37 -13.23 16.17
N LEU A 104 12.22 -14.06 15.58
CA LEU A 104 13.34 -13.65 14.74
C LEU A 104 12.89 -13.43 13.30
N ASP A 105 13.67 -12.65 12.56
CA ASP A 105 13.51 -12.54 11.11
C ASP A 105 13.73 -13.89 10.42
N PRO A 106 13.02 -14.17 9.32
CA PRO A 106 13.16 -15.42 8.59
C PRO A 106 14.53 -15.52 7.90
N VAL A 107 15.02 -16.74 7.73
CA VAL A 107 16.23 -17.01 6.94
C VAL A 107 15.92 -16.82 5.45
N VAL A 108 16.83 -16.17 4.72
CA VAL A 108 16.72 -15.91 3.28
C VAL A 108 17.70 -16.78 2.51
N GLU A 109 17.21 -17.49 1.50
CA GLU A 109 18.00 -18.33 0.60
C GLU A 109 17.77 -17.91 -0.86
N VAL A 110 18.83 -17.95 -1.67
CA VAL A 110 18.75 -17.67 -3.11
C VAL A 110 19.03 -18.95 -3.89
N ARG A 111 18.09 -19.36 -4.75
CA ARG A 111 18.17 -20.61 -5.53
C ARG A 111 18.15 -20.34 -7.05
N PRO A 112 18.79 -21.18 -7.89
CA PRO A 112 18.76 -21.02 -9.34
C PRO A 112 17.36 -21.21 -9.95
N VAL A 113 17.10 -20.56 -11.09
CA VAL A 113 15.78 -20.58 -11.76
C VAL A 113 15.47 -21.89 -12.47
N ALA A 114 16.49 -22.67 -12.87
CA ALA A 114 16.35 -23.78 -13.83
C ALA A 114 15.30 -24.84 -13.44
N THR A 115 15.15 -25.14 -12.15
CA THR A 115 14.19 -26.13 -11.61
C THR A 115 13.27 -25.51 -10.56
N GLN A 116 12.99 -24.20 -10.67
CA GLN A 116 12.31 -23.43 -9.62
C GLN A 116 10.93 -23.97 -9.24
N VAL A 117 10.17 -24.51 -10.20
CA VAL A 117 8.80 -24.99 -9.96
C VAL A 117 8.82 -26.31 -9.20
N ASP A 118 9.68 -27.25 -9.62
CA ASP A 118 9.85 -28.54 -8.94
C ASP A 118 10.45 -28.37 -7.53
N ASP A 119 11.42 -27.47 -7.38
CA ASP A 119 12.02 -27.12 -6.08
C ASP A 119 10.98 -26.51 -5.14
N LEU A 120 10.17 -25.57 -5.63
CA LEU A 120 9.07 -24.97 -4.88
C LEU A 120 8.03 -26.02 -4.46
N LEU A 121 7.62 -26.92 -5.36
CA LEU A 121 6.67 -27.99 -5.05
C LEU A 121 7.21 -28.92 -3.94
N SER A 122 8.50 -29.25 -3.99
CA SER A 122 9.17 -30.03 -2.94
C SER A 122 9.12 -29.30 -1.58
N GLU A 123 9.47 -28.01 -1.55
CA GLU A 123 9.39 -27.19 -0.33
C GLU A 123 7.95 -27.09 0.20
N ILE A 124 6.96 -26.88 -0.67
CA ILE A 124 5.54 -26.85 -0.29
C ILE A 124 5.14 -28.14 0.43
N ARG A 125 5.53 -29.31 -0.10
CA ARG A 125 5.22 -30.60 0.51
C ARG A 125 5.87 -30.77 1.88
N ILE A 126 7.13 -30.33 2.03
CA ILE A 126 7.84 -30.35 3.31
C ILE A 126 7.10 -29.50 4.37
N ARG A 127 6.62 -28.31 3.99
CA ARG A 127 5.85 -27.41 4.88
C ARG A 127 4.46 -27.96 5.18
N ALA A 128 3.77 -28.49 4.17
CA ALA A 128 2.43 -29.07 4.33
C ALA A 128 2.44 -30.28 5.29
N ALA A 129 3.47 -31.12 5.24
CA ALA A 129 3.64 -32.25 6.16
C ALA A 129 3.79 -31.82 7.64
N LYS A 130 4.21 -30.56 7.88
CA LYS A 130 4.31 -29.94 9.22
C LYS A 130 3.09 -29.10 9.58
N ASN A 131 2.04 -29.13 8.77
CA ASN A 131 0.86 -28.26 8.87
C ASN A 131 1.21 -26.75 8.82
N GLU A 132 2.30 -26.38 8.15
CA GLU A 132 2.65 -24.99 7.84
C GLU A 132 1.98 -24.55 6.53
N ARG A 133 2.12 -23.27 6.16
CA ARG A 133 1.56 -22.68 4.93
C ARG A 133 2.66 -21.96 4.16
N VAL A 134 2.49 -21.84 2.84
CA VAL A 134 3.46 -21.18 1.94
C VAL A 134 2.74 -20.04 1.21
N LEU A 135 3.41 -18.89 1.13
CA LEU A 135 2.99 -17.76 0.31
C LEU A 135 3.97 -17.63 -0.86
N VAL A 136 3.43 -17.52 -2.07
CA VAL A 136 4.22 -17.40 -3.30
C VAL A 136 3.79 -16.13 -4.02
N THR A 137 4.76 -15.34 -4.48
CA THR A 137 4.54 -14.15 -5.28
C THR A 137 5.16 -14.32 -6.64
N THR A 138 4.39 -14.08 -7.69
CA THR A 138 4.84 -14.09 -9.09
C THR A 138 4.75 -12.69 -9.68
N LEU A 139 5.47 -12.45 -10.78
CA LEU A 139 5.51 -11.12 -11.41
C LEU A 139 4.30 -10.81 -12.30
N THR A 140 3.63 -11.83 -12.83
CA THR A 140 2.53 -11.65 -13.78
C THR A 140 1.33 -12.51 -13.40
N LYS A 141 0.13 -12.03 -13.74
CA LYS A 141 -1.13 -12.78 -13.57
C LYS A 141 -1.06 -14.16 -14.21
N ARG A 142 -0.57 -14.23 -15.46
CA ARG A 142 -0.42 -15.50 -16.18
C ARG A 142 0.50 -16.48 -15.44
N MET A 143 1.64 -16.02 -14.91
CA MET A 143 2.51 -16.90 -14.11
C MET A 143 1.83 -17.41 -12.85
N ALA A 144 0.98 -16.59 -12.21
CA ALA A 144 0.22 -17.02 -11.03
C ALA A 144 -0.83 -18.07 -11.40
N GLU A 145 -1.53 -17.87 -12.52
CA GLU A 145 -2.54 -18.81 -13.06
C GLU A 145 -1.89 -20.14 -13.44
N ASP A 146 -0.84 -20.11 -14.28
CA ASP A 146 -0.10 -21.30 -14.73
C ASP A 146 0.49 -22.08 -13.54
N LEU A 147 1.04 -21.38 -12.53
CA LEU A 147 1.57 -22.03 -11.33
C LEU A 147 0.47 -22.64 -10.46
N THR A 148 -0.68 -21.98 -10.34
CA THR A 148 -1.80 -22.49 -9.55
C THR A 148 -2.34 -23.77 -10.18
N GLU A 149 -2.59 -23.78 -11.49
CA GLU A 149 -3.03 -24.96 -12.24
C GLU A 149 -2.04 -26.12 -12.08
N TYR A 150 -0.75 -25.86 -12.27
CA TYR A 150 0.29 -26.87 -12.08
C TYR A 150 0.26 -27.48 -10.66
N LEU A 151 0.13 -26.66 -9.61
CA LEU A 151 0.09 -27.15 -8.23
C LEU A 151 -1.19 -27.96 -7.94
N GLU A 152 -2.34 -27.55 -8.49
CA GLU A 152 -3.60 -28.30 -8.38
C GLU A 152 -3.51 -29.67 -9.06
N GLU A 153 -2.95 -29.73 -10.28
CA GLU A 153 -2.72 -30.99 -11.01
C GLU A 153 -1.81 -31.95 -10.24
N HIS A 154 -0.88 -31.42 -9.45
CA HIS A 154 0.03 -32.19 -8.59
C HIS A 154 -0.53 -32.47 -7.19
N GLY A 155 -1.81 -32.16 -6.96
CA GLY A 155 -2.57 -32.53 -5.77
C GLY A 155 -2.42 -31.60 -4.58
N GLU A 156 -1.83 -30.42 -4.75
CA GLU A 156 -1.66 -29.45 -3.67
C GLU A 156 -2.92 -28.61 -3.46
N ARG A 157 -3.20 -28.24 -2.21
CA ARG A 157 -4.29 -27.32 -1.87
C ARG A 157 -3.81 -25.88 -2.01
N VAL A 158 -4.07 -25.28 -3.17
CA VAL A 158 -3.65 -23.93 -3.52
C VAL A 158 -4.87 -23.03 -3.77
N ARG A 159 -4.69 -21.71 -3.59
CA ARG A 159 -5.68 -20.70 -3.97
C ARG A 159 -4.96 -19.49 -4.55
N TYR A 160 -5.34 -19.08 -5.74
CA TYR A 160 -4.85 -17.85 -6.36
C TYR A 160 -5.56 -16.63 -5.74
N LEU A 161 -4.78 -15.65 -5.29
CA LEU A 161 -5.30 -14.36 -4.81
C LEU A 161 -5.29 -13.36 -5.98
N HIS A 162 -6.45 -13.16 -6.60
CA HIS A 162 -6.61 -12.16 -7.64
C HIS A 162 -6.83 -10.75 -7.04
N SER A 163 -6.32 -9.71 -7.73
CA SER A 163 -6.45 -8.30 -7.32
C SER A 163 -7.90 -7.83 -7.23
N ASP A 164 -8.80 -8.52 -7.93
CA ASP A 164 -10.21 -8.16 -8.05
C ASP A 164 -11.10 -8.92 -7.05
N ILE A 165 -10.50 -9.67 -6.11
CA ILE A 165 -11.24 -10.33 -5.02
C ILE A 165 -11.62 -9.27 -4.00
N ASP A 166 -12.91 -8.97 -3.91
CA ASP A 166 -13.48 -8.09 -2.90
C ASP A 166 -13.02 -8.50 -1.49
N THR A 167 -12.75 -7.51 -0.65
CA THR A 167 -12.11 -7.68 0.66
C THR A 167 -12.84 -8.66 1.59
N VAL A 168 -14.10 -8.98 1.29
CA VAL A 168 -14.98 -9.87 2.07
C VAL A 168 -14.71 -11.37 1.81
N GLU A 169 -14.13 -11.77 0.68
CA GLU A 169 -13.90 -13.20 0.35
C GLU A 169 -12.55 -13.77 0.87
N ARG A 170 -11.85 -13.01 1.72
CA ARG A 170 -10.55 -13.36 2.30
C ARG A 170 -10.63 -14.23 3.58
N GLY A 171 -11.84 -14.61 4.01
CA GLY A 171 -12.09 -15.45 5.18
C GLY A 171 -12.03 -16.95 4.91
#